data_AF-A0ABD6EY08-F1
#
_entry.id   AF-A0ABD6EY08-F1
#
_cell.length_a   1.000
_cell.length_b   1.000
_cell.length_c   1.000
_cell.angle_alpha   90.00
_cell.angle_beta   90.00
_cell.angle_gamma   90.00
#
_symmetry.space_group_name_H-M   'P 1'
#
loop_
_entity.id
_entity.type
_entity.pdbx_description
1 polymer ?
#
loop_
_entity_poly.entity_id
_entity_poly.type
_entity_poly.pdbx_seq_one_letter_code
_entity_poly.pdbx_strand_id
1 'polypeptide(L)'
;MAHEAYEIERINQQCEISLKGLGLSLVDNYKTEEILYLGIASSSIIWEYESRNRYRLFTAKQIEAIEAAYQQWLVDHKEGWVIIEKIGINFETMQMKKKRTEMEIRRQYQTGLWMQYRQSPHSTQVHLKLNHLQVDNQLSSCVFPFVLCVVPPPKSVVQDNGNYYGMKSYFST
;
A
#
# COMPACT_ATOMS: atom_id res chain seq x y z
N MET A 1 36.52 -2.55 -13.72
CA MET A 1 36.37 -2.64 -15.19
C MET A 1 35.10 -3.35 -15.67
N ALA A 2 34.83 -4.63 -15.37
CA ALA A 2 33.56 -5.26 -15.82
C ALA A 2 32.30 -4.81 -15.03
N HIS A 3 32.45 -4.49 -13.74
CA HIS A 3 31.33 -4.03 -12.91
C HIS A 3 30.92 -2.57 -13.18
N GLU A 4 31.85 -1.70 -13.57
CA GLU A 4 31.56 -0.28 -13.85
C GLU A 4 30.85 -0.08 -15.20
N ALA A 5 31.06 -0.98 -16.17
CA ALA A 5 30.37 -0.93 -17.45
C ALA A 5 28.87 -1.25 -17.31
N TYR A 6 28.47 -2.01 -16.29
CA TYR A 6 27.08 -2.37 -16.03
C TYR A 6 26.23 -1.19 -15.52
N GLU A 7 26.84 -0.25 -14.80
CA GLU A 7 26.14 0.92 -14.24
C GLU A 7 25.95 2.07 -15.24
N ILE A 8 26.68 2.04 -16.37
CA ILE A 8 26.70 3.12 -17.37
C ILE A 8 25.98 2.71 -18.67
N GLU A 9 25.54 1.45 -18.78
CA GLU A 9 24.91 0.96 -20.00
C GLU A 9 23.51 1.56 -20.21
N ARG A 10 23.29 2.16 -21.38
CA ARG A 10 22.03 2.84 -21.70
C ARG A 10 20.90 1.80 -21.81
N ILE A 11 19.82 2.03 -21.08
CA ILE A 11 18.61 1.23 -21.16
C ILE A 11 17.90 1.55 -22.49
N ASN A 12 17.63 0.53 -23.28
CA ASN A 12 16.92 0.67 -24.55
C ASN A 12 15.41 0.59 -24.36
N GLN A 13 14.96 -0.24 -23.42
CA GLN A 13 13.54 -0.42 -23.11
C GLN A 13 13.31 -0.45 -21.60
N GLN A 14 12.29 0.25 -21.14
CA GLN A 14 11.82 0.20 -19.77
C GLN A 14 10.29 0.10 -19.76
N CYS A 15 9.77 -0.83 -18.96
CA CYS A 15 8.34 -0.95 -18.67
C CYS A 15 8.15 -0.97 -17.16
N GLU A 16 7.15 -0.25 -16.68
CA GLU A 16 6.78 -0.19 -15.27
C GLU A 16 5.29 -0.49 -15.11
N ILE A 17 4.98 -1.42 -14.21
CA ILE A 17 3.62 -1.87 -13.91
C ILE A 17 3.39 -1.66 -12.41
N SER A 18 2.30 -0.99 -12.06
CA SER A 18 1.88 -0.80 -10.67
C SER A 18 0.38 -1.09 -10.54
N LEU A 19 0.04 -2.11 -9.75
CA LEU A 19 -1.34 -2.50 -9.47
C LEU A 19 -1.63 -2.36 -7.98
N LYS A 20 -2.77 -1.74 -7.65
CA LYS A 20 -3.25 -1.65 -6.27
C LYS A 20 -3.45 -3.03 -5.65
N GLY A 21 -3.92 -4.00 -6.43
CA GLY A 21 -4.03 -5.39 -6.02
C GLY A 21 -4.21 -6.29 -7.23
N LEU A 22 -4.06 -7.59 -7.00
CA LEU A 22 -4.22 -8.64 -8.02
C LEU A 22 -4.79 -9.89 -7.34
N GLY A 23 -5.83 -10.48 -7.93
CA GLY A 23 -6.41 -11.74 -7.47
C GLY A 23 -6.28 -12.81 -8.57
N LEU A 24 -5.87 -14.02 -8.20
CA LEU A 24 -5.77 -15.17 -9.09
C LEU A 24 -6.52 -16.35 -8.47
N SER A 25 -7.39 -16.98 -9.27
CA SER A 25 -8.18 -18.13 -8.86
C SER A 25 -7.74 -19.35 -9.66
N LEU A 26 -7.47 -20.45 -8.97
CA LEU A 26 -7.27 -21.76 -9.57
C LEU A 26 -8.56 -22.56 -9.43
N VAL A 27 -9.21 -22.84 -10.56
CA VAL A 27 -10.49 -23.55 -10.60
C VAL A 27 -10.36 -24.93 -11.24
N ASP A 28 -11.09 -25.90 -10.68
CA ASP A 28 -11.34 -27.18 -11.34
C ASP A 28 -12.64 -27.07 -12.15
N ASN A 29 -12.51 -27.01 -13.47
CA ASN A 29 -13.67 -26.89 -14.36
C ASN A 29 -14.56 -28.15 -14.37
N TYR A 30 -14.02 -29.34 -14.05
CA TYR A 30 -14.82 -30.57 -14.04
C TYR A 30 -15.69 -30.65 -12.79
N LYS A 31 -15.15 -30.24 -11.64
CA LYS A 31 -15.87 -30.21 -10.36
C LYS A 31 -16.58 -28.90 -10.09
N THR A 32 -16.37 -27.89 -10.93
CA THR A 32 -16.93 -26.54 -10.77
C THR A 32 -16.61 -25.92 -9.41
N GLU A 33 -15.40 -26.17 -8.89
CA GLU A 33 -14.95 -25.68 -7.58
C GLU A 33 -13.67 -24.86 -7.70
N GLU A 34 -13.55 -23.84 -6.84
CA GLU A 34 -12.29 -23.13 -6.66
C GLU A 34 -11.39 -23.94 -5.72
N ILE A 35 -10.17 -24.21 -6.17
CA ILE A 35 -9.17 -24.96 -5.39
C ILE A 35 -8.36 -23.99 -4.54
N LEU A 36 -7.93 -22.87 -5.14
CA LEU A 36 -6.97 -21.95 -4.53
C LEU A 36 -7.28 -20.51 -4.96
N TYR A 37 -7.15 -19.59 -4.02
CA TYR A 37 -7.15 -18.16 -4.30
C TYR A 37 -5.84 -17.54 -3.87
N LEU A 38 -5.20 -16.76 -4.75
CA LEU A 38 -4.05 -15.93 -4.44
C LEU A 38 -4.47 -14.46 -4.51
N GLY A 39 -4.24 -13.74 -3.42
CA GLY A 39 -4.51 -12.32 -3.30
C GLY A 39 -3.23 -11.53 -3.08
N ILE A 40 -3.05 -10.47 -3.85
CA ILE A 40 -2.05 -9.42 -3.64
C ILE A 40 -2.77 -8.11 -3.35
N ALA A 41 -2.43 -7.44 -2.25
CA ALA A 41 -3.05 -6.18 -1.84
C ALA A 41 -2.02 -5.09 -1.53
N SER A 42 -2.39 -3.84 -1.79
CA SER A 42 -1.65 -2.65 -1.39
C SER A 42 -1.67 -2.48 0.13
N SER A 43 -0.73 -1.70 0.65
CA SER A 43 -0.75 -1.31 2.06
C SER A 43 -1.99 -0.50 2.39
N SER A 44 -2.26 -0.41 3.69
CA SER A 44 -3.13 0.61 4.25
C SER A 44 -2.66 2.01 3.84
N ILE A 45 -3.61 2.93 3.74
CA ILE A 45 -3.33 4.34 3.51
C ILE A 45 -2.79 4.94 4.80
N ILE A 46 -1.73 5.71 4.63
CA ILE A 46 -1.05 6.40 5.70
C ILE A 46 -1.14 7.89 5.42
N TRP A 47 -1.51 8.64 6.45
CA TRP A 47 -1.38 10.08 6.45
C TRP A 47 -0.26 10.48 7.40
N GLU A 48 0.59 11.39 6.96
CA GLU A 48 1.67 11.96 7.74
C GLU A 48 1.65 13.47 7.66
N TYR A 49 2.22 14.11 8.67
CA TYR A 49 2.46 15.54 8.69
C TYR A 49 3.92 15.83 9.00
N GLU A 50 4.44 16.91 8.43
CA GLU A 50 5.79 17.34 8.70
C GLU A 50 5.87 18.08 10.05
N SER A 51 6.79 17.65 10.91
CA SER A 51 7.09 18.32 12.16
C SER A 51 8.59 18.31 12.42
N ARG A 52 9.20 19.50 12.45
CA ARG A 52 10.65 19.68 12.65
C ARG A 52 11.46 18.86 11.64
N ASN A 53 11.14 19.02 10.35
CA ASN A 53 11.84 18.36 9.23
C ASN A 53 11.76 16.83 9.24
N ARG A 54 10.77 16.25 9.93
CA ARG A 54 10.48 14.81 9.95
C ARG A 54 8.99 14.58 9.83
N TYR A 55 8.61 13.62 9.00
CA TYR A 55 7.24 13.18 8.88
C TYR A 55 6.84 12.33 10.09
N ARG A 56 5.63 12.59 10.59
CA ARG A 56 5.02 11.88 11.70
C ARG A 56 3.63 11.43 11.31
N LEU A 57 3.27 10.24 11.77
CA LEU A 57 1.98 9.63 11.54
C LEU A 57 0.89 10.33 12.35
N PHE A 58 -0.30 10.43 11.75
CA PHE A 58 -1.52 10.73 12.51
C PHE A 58 -1.97 9.49 13.32
N THR A 59 -2.88 9.69 14.28
CA THR A 59 -3.50 8.56 14.98
C THR A 59 -4.52 7.84 14.09
N ALA A 60 -4.94 6.63 14.44
CA ALA A 60 -5.78 5.75 13.62
C ALA A 60 -7.06 6.44 13.24
N LYS A 61 -7.68 7.01 14.27
CA LYS A 61 -8.94 7.71 14.18
C LYS A 61 -8.81 8.97 13.33
N GLN A 62 -7.67 9.65 13.41
CA GLN A 62 -7.38 10.79 12.55
C GLN A 62 -7.17 10.34 11.11
N ILE A 63 -6.38 9.29 10.86
CA ILE A 63 -6.15 8.74 9.51
C ILE A 63 -7.47 8.35 8.86
N GLU A 64 -8.34 7.64 9.58
CA GLU A 64 -9.66 7.23 9.08
C GLU A 64 -10.56 8.43 8.77
N ALA A 65 -10.62 9.42 9.66
CA ALA A 65 -11.42 10.63 9.46
C ALA A 65 -10.88 11.51 8.32
N ILE A 66 -9.56 11.65 8.22
CA ILE A 66 -8.88 12.41 7.15
C ILE A 66 -9.10 11.72 5.82
N GLU A 67 -8.93 10.40 5.74
CA GLU A 67 -9.14 9.65 4.50
C GLU A 67 -10.60 9.72 4.06
N ALA A 68 -11.56 9.56 4.97
CA ALA A 68 -12.99 9.70 4.63
C ALA A 68 -13.31 11.09 4.08
N ALA A 69 -12.80 12.15 4.70
CA ALA A 69 -12.97 13.52 4.22
C ALA A 69 -12.26 13.76 2.89
N TYR A 70 -11.08 13.16 2.68
CA TYR A 70 -10.35 13.24 1.42
C TYR A 70 -11.09 12.54 0.27
N GLN A 71 -11.67 11.36 0.52
CA GLN A 71 -12.51 10.67 -0.48
C GLN A 71 -13.74 11.48 -0.86
N GLN A 72 -14.39 12.13 0.11
CA GLN A 72 -15.50 13.04 -0.19
C GLN A 72 -15.04 14.26 -0.99
N TRP A 73 -13.87 14.80 -0.66
CA TRP A 73 -13.27 15.92 -1.40
C TRP A 73 -12.90 15.54 -2.84
N LEU A 74 -12.43 14.32 -3.10
CA LEU A 74 -12.15 13.83 -4.47
C LEU A 74 -13.42 13.78 -5.35
N VAL A 75 -14.61 13.70 -4.76
CA VAL A 75 -15.88 13.75 -5.48
C VAL A 75 -16.35 15.19 -5.62
N ASP A 76 -16.46 15.90 -4.49
CA ASP A 76 -17.10 17.22 -4.43
C ASP A 76 -16.18 18.38 -4.86
N HIS A 77 -14.86 18.22 -4.79
CA HIS A 77 -13.82 19.24 -5.03
C HIS A 77 -14.07 20.56 -4.28
N LYS A 78 -14.59 20.50 -3.06
CA LYS A 78 -14.85 21.69 -2.25
C LYS A 78 -13.54 22.35 -1.83
N GLU A 79 -13.38 23.62 -2.21
CA GLU A 79 -12.23 24.44 -1.81
C GLU A 79 -12.31 24.84 -0.33
N GLY A 80 -11.13 25.01 0.28
CA GLY A 80 -10.99 25.58 1.61
C GLY A 80 -10.62 24.59 2.71
N TRP A 81 -10.76 25.06 3.96
CA TRP A 81 -10.31 24.34 5.16
C TRP A 81 -11.42 23.46 5.72
N VAL A 82 -11.17 22.16 5.79
CA VAL A 82 -12.02 21.17 6.45
C VAL A 82 -11.53 20.94 7.87
N ILE A 83 -12.39 21.10 8.87
CA ILE A 83 -12.02 20.89 10.28
C ILE A 83 -12.27 19.43 10.67
N ILE A 84 -11.20 18.70 10.98
CA ILE A 84 -11.22 17.29 11.40
C ILE A 84 -10.50 17.21 12.76
N GLU A 85 -11.22 16.77 13.80
CA GLU A 85 -10.67 16.60 15.17
C GLU A 85 -9.84 17.80 15.68
N LYS A 86 -10.33 19.04 15.45
CA LYS A 86 -9.68 20.32 15.84
C LYS A 86 -8.42 20.67 15.03
N ILE A 87 -8.20 20.00 13.90
CA ILE A 87 -7.17 20.32 12.92
C ILE A 87 -7.90 20.81 11.66
N GLY A 88 -7.51 21.98 11.14
CA GLY A 88 -7.97 22.40 9.81
C GLY A 88 -7.09 21.76 8.76
N ILE A 89 -7.65 21.16 7.72
CA ILE A 89 -6.91 20.57 6.60
C ILE A 89 -7.41 21.16 5.29
N ASN A 90 -6.48 21.57 4.44
CA ASN A 90 -6.75 21.93 3.06
C ASN A 90 -6.18 20.82 2.16
N PHE A 91 -7.09 20.09 1.48
CA PHE A 91 -6.72 18.96 0.62
C PHE A 91 -6.17 19.39 -0.75
N GLU A 92 -6.43 20.63 -1.17
CA GLU A 92 -5.90 21.19 -2.42
C GLU A 92 -4.43 21.56 -2.26
N THR A 93 -4.09 22.28 -1.18
CA THR A 93 -2.70 22.68 -0.89
C THR A 93 -1.91 21.62 -0.12
N MET A 94 -2.55 20.52 0.29
CA MET A 94 -1.94 19.47 1.14
C MET A 94 -1.29 20.05 2.41
N GLN A 95 -2.02 20.94 3.09
CA GLN A 95 -1.57 21.60 4.31
C GLN A 95 -2.55 21.40 5.46
N MET A 96 -2.01 21.32 6.68
CA MET A 96 -2.79 21.32 7.92
C MET A 96 -2.48 22.53 8.78
N LYS A 97 -3.50 23.04 9.48
CA LYS A 97 -3.41 24.05 10.52
C LYS A 97 -3.77 23.46 11.86
N LYS A 98 -2.82 23.49 12.79
CA LYS A 98 -3.02 23.12 14.19
C LYS A 98 -2.61 24.29 15.06
N LYS A 99 -3.57 24.86 15.79
CA LYS A 99 -3.40 26.09 16.58
C LYS A 99 -2.91 27.26 15.69
N ARG A 100 -1.64 27.67 15.81
CA ARG A 100 -1.02 28.78 15.06
C ARG A 100 0.08 28.31 14.09
N THR A 101 0.19 27.01 13.86
CA THR A 101 1.23 26.44 13.00
C THR A 101 0.59 25.75 11.81
N GLU A 102 1.13 26.05 10.64
CA GLU A 102 0.82 25.39 9.38
C GLU A 102 1.91 24.37 9.09
N MET A 103 1.53 23.16 8.70
CA MET A 103 2.41 22.03 8.45
C MET A 103 1.98 21.36 7.15
N GLU A 104 2.94 20.86 6.37
CA GLU A 104 2.66 20.04 5.20
C GLU A 104 2.11 18.67 5.64
N ILE A 105 1.14 18.16 4.90
CA ILE A 105 0.66 16.79 5.05
C ILE A 105 0.87 16.01 3.77
N ARG A 106 1.03 14.70 3.90
CA ARG A 106 1.14 13.81 2.75
C ARG A 106 0.35 12.54 2.97
N ARG A 107 -0.26 12.08 1.88
CA ARG A 107 -0.92 10.79 1.77
C ARG A 107 0.03 9.80 1.10
N GLN A 108 0.28 8.67 1.73
CA GLN A 108 1.16 7.62 1.20
C GLN A 108 0.50 6.23 1.29
N TYR A 109 0.83 5.39 0.34
CA TYR A 109 0.54 3.96 0.36
C TYR A 109 1.53 3.25 -0.57
N GLN A 110 1.75 1.96 -0.34
CA GLN A 110 2.55 1.10 -1.19
C GLN A 110 1.62 0.21 -2.02
N THR A 111 1.75 0.30 -3.34
CA THR A 111 1.07 -0.54 -4.33
C THR A 111 1.25 -2.03 -4.02
N GLY A 112 0.24 -2.86 -4.32
CA GLY A 112 0.26 -4.28 -4.03
C GLY A 112 1.28 -5.04 -4.87
N LEU A 113 1.30 -4.75 -6.18
CA LEU A 113 2.25 -5.27 -7.14
C LEU A 113 2.97 -4.11 -7.82
N TRP A 114 4.29 -4.04 -7.71
CA TRP A 114 5.11 -3.15 -8.51
C TRP A 114 6.16 -3.97 -9.26
N MET A 115 6.22 -3.80 -10.58
CA MET A 115 7.18 -4.49 -11.43
C MET A 115 7.86 -3.49 -12.35
N GLN A 116 9.17 -3.58 -12.45
CA GLN A 116 9.98 -2.84 -13.41
C GLN A 116 10.80 -3.81 -14.26
N TYR A 117 10.58 -3.74 -15.56
CA TYR A 117 11.38 -4.42 -16.57
C TYR A 117 12.33 -3.41 -17.21
N ARG A 118 13.61 -3.75 -17.30
CA ARG A 118 14.64 -2.95 -17.98
C ARG A 118 15.47 -3.84 -18.88
N GLN A 119 15.73 -3.36 -20.09
CA GLN A 119 16.55 -4.06 -21.06
C GLN A 119 17.62 -3.12 -21.61
N SER A 120 18.87 -3.54 -21.51
CA SER A 120 20.03 -2.97 -22.21
C SER A 120 20.49 -3.95 -23.31
N PRO A 121 21.46 -3.58 -24.16
CA PRO A 121 22.00 -4.48 -25.18
C PRO A 121 22.57 -5.80 -24.62
N HIS A 122 23.07 -5.80 -23.37
CA HIS A 122 23.76 -6.94 -22.78
C HIS A 122 23.15 -7.44 -21.47
N SER A 123 22.09 -6.79 -20.98
CA SER A 123 21.45 -7.12 -19.71
C SER A 123 19.93 -6.99 -19.78
N THR A 124 19.24 -7.92 -19.11
CA THR A 124 17.80 -7.82 -18.86
C THR A 124 17.57 -7.93 -17.37
N GLN A 125 16.86 -6.97 -16.80
CA GLN A 125 16.56 -6.88 -15.39
C GLN A 125 15.04 -6.86 -15.17
N VAL A 126 14.59 -7.65 -14.20
CA VAL A 126 13.22 -7.61 -13.69
C VAL A 126 13.29 -7.36 -12.19
N HIS A 127 12.66 -6.29 -11.74
CA HIS A 127 12.51 -5.97 -10.33
C HIS A 127 11.04 -6.05 -9.96
N LEU A 128 10.72 -6.98 -9.05
CA LEU A 128 9.38 -7.18 -8.52
C LEU A 128 9.34 -6.79 -7.04
N LYS A 129 8.32 -6.01 -6.66
CA LYS A 129 7.98 -5.73 -5.27
C LYS A 129 6.52 -6.13 -5.03
N LEU A 130 6.32 -6.97 -4.04
CA LEU A 130 5.02 -7.40 -3.54
C LEU A 130 4.84 -6.87 -2.13
N ASN A 131 3.64 -6.42 -1.81
CA ASN A 131 3.33 -5.89 -0.49
C ASN A 131 2.67 -6.94 0.41
N HIS A 132 1.36 -7.10 0.31
CA HIS A 132 0.65 -8.16 1.03
C HIS A 132 0.33 -9.29 0.06
N LEU A 133 0.82 -10.49 0.35
CA LEU A 133 0.54 -11.72 -0.39
C LEU A 133 -0.19 -12.69 0.53
N GLN A 134 -1.32 -13.20 0.06
CA GLN A 134 -2.12 -14.22 0.73
C GLN A 134 -2.45 -15.32 -0.28
N VAL A 135 -2.37 -16.57 0.18
CA VAL A 135 -2.77 -17.74 -0.58
C VAL A 135 -3.70 -18.59 0.27
N ASP A 136 -4.93 -18.76 -0.20
CA ASP A 136 -6.01 -19.44 0.48
C ASP A 136 -6.35 -20.74 -0.23
N ASN A 137 -6.60 -21.78 0.55
CA ASN A 137 -7.15 -23.04 0.08
C ASN A 137 -8.68 -22.95 0.16
N GLN A 138 -9.34 -22.99 -0.99
CA GLN A 138 -10.78 -22.81 -1.11
C GLN A 138 -11.56 -24.14 -1.03
N LEU A 139 -10.86 -25.27 -0.89
CA LEU A 139 -11.50 -26.58 -0.74
C LEU A 139 -12.27 -26.66 0.58
N SER A 140 -13.53 -27.12 0.49
CA SER A 140 -14.45 -27.24 1.63
C SER A 140 -13.98 -28.16 2.75
N SER A 141 -13.02 -29.04 2.49
CA SER A 141 -12.46 -30.00 3.46
C SER A 141 -10.98 -29.74 3.78
N CYS A 142 -10.48 -28.53 3.56
CA CYS A 142 -9.10 -28.20 3.85
C CYS A 142 -8.83 -28.10 5.36
N VAL A 143 -7.72 -28.69 5.83
CA VAL A 143 -7.26 -28.55 7.22
C VAL A 143 -6.68 -27.16 7.47
N PHE A 144 -6.09 -26.55 6.43
CA PHE A 144 -5.46 -25.24 6.48
C PHE A 144 -6.04 -24.33 5.38
N PRO A 145 -6.98 -23.44 5.72
CA PRO A 145 -7.58 -22.52 4.76
C PRO A 145 -6.62 -21.41 4.31
N PHE A 146 -5.58 -21.11 5.10
CA PHE A 146 -4.53 -20.15 4.75
C PHE A 146 -3.21 -20.90 4.54
N VAL A 147 -2.78 -21.02 3.29
CA VAL A 147 -1.53 -21.71 2.92
C VAL A 147 -0.32 -20.79 3.16
N LEU A 148 -0.50 -19.49 2.89
CA LEU A 148 0.56 -18.51 3.06
C LEU A 148 -0.07 -17.15 3.40
N CYS A 149 0.27 -16.59 4.57
CA CYS A 149 -0.07 -15.22 4.91
C CYS A 149 1.07 -14.59 5.73
N VAL A 150 1.25 -13.27 5.59
CA VAL A 150 2.18 -12.52 6.44
C VAL A 150 1.52 -12.33 7.80
N VAL A 151 2.03 -13.02 8.82
CA VAL A 151 1.50 -12.92 10.19
C VAL A 151 2.08 -11.66 10.83
N PRO A 152 1.25 -10.78 11.44
CA PRO A 152 1.76 -9.63 12.17
C PRO A 152 2.67 -10.10 13.31
N PRO A 153 3.79 -9.39 13.57
CA PRO A 153 4.68 -9.75 14.66
C PRO A 153 3.91 -9.77 16.00
N PRO A 154 4.26 -10.66 16.94
CA PRO A 154 3.61 -10.75 18.23
C PRO A 154 3.62 -9.40 18.95
N LYS A 155 2.58 -9.09 19.72
CA LYS A 155 2.45 -7.83 20.47
C LYS A 155 3.68 -7.50 21.34
N SER A 156 4.39 -8.53 21.83
CA SER A 156 5.62 -8.38 22.61
C SER A 156 6.83 -7.86 21.82
N VAL A 157 6.81 -7.95 20.49
CA VAL A 157 7.86 -7.49 19.57
C VAL A 157 7.50 -6.15 18.94
N VAL A 158 6.23 -5.74 19.00
CA VAL A 158 5.76 -4.45 18.48
C VAL A 158 6.17 -3.34 19.46
N GLN A 159 7.36 -2.79 19.28
CA GLN A 159 7.73 -1.54 19.92
C GLN A 159 6.82 -0.42 19.39
N ASP A 160 6.32 0.40 20.31
CA ASP A 160 5.22 1.37 20.22
C ASP A 160 5.45 2.54 19.24
N ASN A 161 5.76 2.22 17.98
CA ASN A 161 5.98 3.16 16.90
C ASN A 161 5.00 2.86 15.75
N GLY A 162 3.78 3.38 15.87
CA GLY A 162 2.97 3.85 14.73
C GLY A 162 2.53 2.84 13.67
N ASN A 163 2.65 1.54 13.90
CA ASN A 163 2.29 0.56 12.90
C ASN A 163 0.77 0.25 12.92
N TYR A 164 0.01 0.90 12.03
CA TYR A 164 -1.33 0.47 11.63
C TYR A 164 -1.27 -0.83 10.82
N TYR A 165 -0.80 -1.92 11.44
CA TYR A 165 -1.09 -3.29 11.00
C TYR A 165 -2.42 -3.77 11.57
N GLY A 166 -3.44 -2.89 11.53
CA GLY A 166 -4.83 -3.32 11.63
C GLY A 166 -5.22 -3.95 10.29
N MET A 167 -4.73 -5.15 10.01
CA MET A 167 -5.19 -5.95 8.88
C MET A 167 -6.65 -6.32 9.15
N LYS A 168 -7.60 -5.55 8.62
CA LYS A 168 -8.84 -6.17 8.14
C LYS A 168 -8.39 -7.16 7.06
N SER A 169 -8.95 -8.37 7.05
CA SER A 169 -8.64 -9.36 6.00
C SER A 169 -8.70 -8.65 4.65
N TYR A 170 -7.57 -8.56 3.93
CA TYR A 170 -7.52 -7.87 2.64
C TYR A 170 -8.42 -8.55 1.60
N PHE A 171 -8.73 -9.82 1.88
CA PHE A 171 -9.60 -10.68 1.13
C PHE A 171 -10.57 -11.26 2.16
N SER A 172 -11.65 -10.54 2.46
CA SER A 172 -12.85 -11.18 3.02
C SER A 172 -13.79 -11.39 1.83
N THR A 173 -13.86 -12.64 1.36
CA THR A 173 -14.98 -13.08 0.54
C THR A 173 -16.23 -13.20 1.42
#